data_AF-A0A432CT80-F1
#
_entry.id   AF-A0A432CT80-F1
#
_cell.length_a   1.000
_cell.length_b   1.000
_cell.length_c   1.000
_cell.angle_alpha   90.00
_cell.angle_beta   90.00
_cell.angle_gamma   90.00
#
_symmetry.space_group_name_H-M   'P 1'
#
loop_
_entity.id
_entity.type
_entity.pdbx_description
1 polymer ?
#
loop_
_entity_poly.entity_id
_entity_poly.type
_entity_poly.pdbx_seq_one_letter_code
_entity_poly.pdbx_strand_id
1 'polypeptide(L)'
;MKKIEFITWEAFGAVVEKHKEDQPLLTMKDYALINGFDVKNRLGSAVKELLTLAKLYEFEYSQTSSGYRFSNAILEAIFTTVIVSAHERDVILRGMSEFATVDEEVAALKVMSELMIEPPKYLSK
;
A
#
# COMPACT_ATOMS: atom_id res chain seq x y z
N MET A 1 9.82 12.20 -6.03
CA MET A 1 8.72 11.27 -5.68
C MET A 1 9.24 9.85 -5.84
N LYS A 2 9.16 9.02 -4.78
CA LYS A 2 9.43 7.58 -4.88
C LYS A 2 8.34 6.95 -5.75
N LYS A 3 8.71 6.03 -6.65
CA LYS A 3 7.75 5.29 -7.50
C LYS A 3 6.91 4.38 -6.61
N ILE A 4 5.67 4.14 -7.02
CA ILE A 4 4.82 3.12 -6.37
C ILE A 4 5.41 1.76 -6.73
N GLU A 5 5.72 0.96 -5.72
CA GLU A 5 6.35 -0.34 -5.86
C GLU A 5 5.36 -1.43 -5.47
N PHE A 6 5.34 -2.52 -6.24
CA PHE A 6 4.60 -3.72 -5.87
C PHE A 6 5.44 -4.52 -4.87
N ILE A 7 4.90 -4.76 -3.68
CA ILE A 7 5.51 -5.72 -2.74
C ILE A 7 4.91 -7.11 -2.96
N THR A 8 5.75 -8.13 -2.97
CA THR A 8 5.28 -9.52 -2.93
C THR A 8 4.93 -9.91 -1.49
N TRP A 9 4.12 -10.95 -1.33
CA TRP A 9 3.83 -11.54 -0.02
C TRP A 9 5.10 -11.97 0.73
N GLU A 10 6.04 -12.58 0.01
CA GLU A 10 7.33 -13.01 0.56
C GLU A 10 8.17 -11.82 1.05
N ALA A 11 8.24 -10.74 0.26
CA ALA A 11 8.97 -9.53 0.65
C ALA A 11 8.35 -8.86 1.88
N PHE A 12 7.01 -8.81 1.96
CA PHE A 12 6.33 -8.31 3.16
C PHE A 12 6.59 -9.20 4.38
N GLY A 13 6.52 -10.53 4.22
CA GLY A 13 6.83 -11.48 5.29
C GLY A 13 8.25 -11.32 5.84
N ALA A 14 9.23 -11.05 4.98
CA ALA A 14 10.61 -10.77 5.41
C ALA A 14 10.72 -9.47 6.23
N VAL A 15 9.96 -8.43 5.90
CA VAL A 15 9.89 -7.20 6.72
C VAL A 15 9.27 -7.52 8.08
N VAL A 16 8.18 -8.28 8.11
CA VAL A 16 7.52 -8.67 9.37
C VAL A 16 8.49 -9.44 10.26
N GLU A 17 9.11 -10.52 9.78
CA GLU A 17 9.99 -11.34 10.62
C GLU A 17 11.14 -10.55 11.24
N LYS A 18 11.66 -9.55 10.51
CA LYS A 18 12.75 -8.71 10.98
C LYS A 18 12.31 -7.64 11.97
N HIS A 19 11.05 -7.21 11.94
CA HIS A 19 10.56 -6.01 12.62
C HIS A 19 9.28 -6.23 13.45
N LYS A 20 8.91 -7.49 13.72
CA LYS A 20 7.66 -7.87 14.40
C LYS A 20 7.55 -7.42 15.85
N GLU A 21 8.68 -7.12 16.50
CA GLU A 21 8.79 -6.67 17.90
C GLU A 21 9.35 -5.24 18.00
N ASP A 22 9.46 -4.52 16.87
CA ASP A 22 10.09 -3.20 16.85
C ASP A 22 9.25 -2.16 17.59
N GLN A 23 9.91 -1.44 18.48
CA GLN A 23 9.37 -0.28 19.20
C GLN A 23 10.17 0.98 18.81
N PRO A 24 9.57 2.18 18.81
CA PRO A 24 8.22 2.50 19.26
C PRO A 24 7.14 2.27 18.19
N LEU A 25 5.92 1.96 18.65
CA LEU A 25 4.75 1.87 17.77
C LEU A 25 4.13 3.25 17.50
N LEU A 26 3.84 3.53 16.24
CA LEU A 26 3.24 4.78 15.76
C LEU A 26 1.88 4.52 15.11
N THR A 27 0.99 5.51 15.09
CA THR A 27 -0.20 5.41 14.24
C THR A 27 0.16 5.71 12.79
N MET A 28 -0.64 5.22 11.84
CA MET A 28 -0.49 5.55 10.42
C MET A 28 -0.55 7.06 10.17
N LYS A 29 -1.34 7.79 10.98
CA LYS A 29 -1.44 9.25 10.92
C LYS A 29 -0.13 9.91 11.36
N ASP A 30 0.46 9.44 12.45
CA ASP A 30 1.73 9.98 12.95
C ASP A 30 2.85 9.74 11.93
N TYR A 31 2.94 8.52 11.38
CA TYR A 31 3.89 8.19 10.32
C TYR A 31 3.77 9.13 9.12
N ALA A 32 2.54 9.36 8.66
CA ALA A 32 2.32 10.18 7.49
C ALA A 32 2.67 11.66 7.71
N LEU A 33 2.36 12.19 8.89
CA LEU A 33 2.74 13.55 9.29
C LEU A 33 4.27 13.71 9.38
N ILE A 34 4.95 12.75 10.01
CA ILE A 34 6.42 12.74 10.14
C ILE A 34 7.09 12.74 8.76
N ASN A 35 6.52 12.00 7.80
CA ASN A 35 7.09 11.83 6.46
C ASN A 35 6.52 12.80 5.41
N GLY A 36 5.67 13.75 5.80
CA GLY A 36 5.17 14.82 4.92
C GLY A 36 4.22 14.36 3.81
N PHE A 37 3.45 13.29 4.03
CA PHE A 37 2.49 12.79 3.05
C PHE A 37 1.12 13.49 3.16
N ASP A 38 0.48 13.81 2.02
CA ASP A 38 -0.92 14.23 2.00
C ASP A 38 -1.84 13.01 2.13
N VAL A 39 -2.63 13.00 3.21
CA VAL A 39 -3.20 11.79 3.79
C VAL A 39 -4.68 11.58 3.54
N LYS A 40 -5.35 12.52 2.86
CA LYS A 40 -6.82 12.54 2.74
C LYS A 40 -7.41 11.25 2.16
N ASN A 41 -6.62 10.52 1.39
CA ASN A 41 -7.07 9.36 0.62
C ASN A 41 -6.47 8.02 1.12
N ARG A 42 -5.19 7.95 1.50
CA ARG A 42 -4.49 6.68 1.82
C ARG A 42 -4.71 6.14 3.23
N LEU A 43 -5.00 7.00 4.22
CA LEU A 43 -5.04 6.58 5.64
C LEU A 43 -6.04 5.47 5.92
N GLY A 44 -7.27 5.62 5.40
CA GLY A 44 -8.36 4.68 5.67
C GLY A 44 -8.13 3.30 5.06
N SER A 45 -7.56 3.23 3.86
CA SER A 45 -7.21 1.97 3.20
C SER A 45 -6.01 1.31 3.85
N ALA A 46 -4.95 2.06 4.15
CA ALA A 46 -3.70 1.53 4.71
C ALA A 46 -3.90 0.86 6.09
N VAL A 47 -4.75 1.44 6.94
CA VAL A 47 -5.06 0.85 8.25
C VAL A 47 -5.86 -0.45 8.10
N LYS A 48 -6.85 -0.49 7.18
CA LYS A 48 -7.63 -1.71 6.91
C LYS A 48 -6.77 -2.83 6.33
N GLU A 49 -5.86 -2.47 5.42
CA GLU A 49 -4.88 -3.38 4.85
C GLU A 49 -4.00 -3.97 5.95
N LEU A 50 -3.41 -3.14 6.83
CA LEU A 50 -2.59 -3.62 7.95
C LEU A 50 -3.35 -4.56 8.90
N LEU A 51 -4.60 -4.23 9.24
CA LEU A 51 -5.41 -5.10 10.10
C LEU A 51 -5.76 -6.43 9.42
N THR A 52 -5.85 -6.44 8.10
CA THR A 52 -6.04 -7.68 7.33
C THR A 52 -4.75 -8.49 7.34
N LEU A 53 -3.60 -7.84 7.16
CA LEU A 53 -2.28 -8.45 7.20
C LEU A 53 -1.94 -9.04 8.57
N ALA A 54 -2.36 -8.38 9.65
CA ALA A 54 -2.17 -8.87 11.03
C ALA A 54 -2.90 -10.20 11.31
N LYS A 55 -3.84 -10.61 10.44
CA LYS A 55 -4.49 -11.94 10.51
C LYS A 55 -3.68 -13.03 9.79
N LEU A 56 -2.76 -12.64 8.92
CA LEU A 56 -1.95 -13.53 8.09
C LEU A 56 -0.51 -13.62 8.57
N TYR A 57 -0.01 -12.57 9.19
CA TYR A 57 1.35 -12.44 9.71
C TYR A 57 1.33 -12.07 11.18
N GLU A 58 2.16 -12.73 11.99
CA GLU A 58 2.28 -12.45 13.42
C GLU A 58 3.24 -11.26 13.64
N PHE A 59 2.68 -10.06 13.81
CA PHE A 59 3.42 -8.88 14.26
C PHE A 59 2.69 -8.13 15.36
N GLU A 60 3.46 -7.48 16.23
CA GLU A 60 2.91 -6.72 17.35
C GLU A 60 2.23 -5.43 16.86
N TYR A 61 1.03 -5.20 17.37
CA TYR A 61 0.33 -3.93 17.23
C TYR A 61 -0.49 -3.65 18.49
N SER A 62 -0.74 -2.38 18.78
CA SER A 62 -1.57 -1.99 19.93
C SER A 62 -2.78 -1.16 19.50
N GLN A 63 -3.93 -1.44 20.11
CA GLN A 63 -5.14 -0.66 19.94
C GLN A 63 -5.21 0.41 21.03
N THR A 64 -5.45 1.66 20.63
CA THR A 64 -5.61 2.82 21.51
C THR A 64 -6.88 3.58 21.16
N SER A 65 -7.27 4.56 21.99
CA SER A 65 -8.41 5.44 21.69
C SER A 65 -8.22 6.28 20.42
N SER A 66 -6.97 6.53 20.01
CA SER A 66 -6.62 7.26 18.79
C SER A 66 -6.40 6.37 17.56
N GLY A 67 -6.56 5.05 17.69
CA GLY A 67 -6.45 4.08 16.60
C GLY A 67 -5.42 2.97 16.87
N TYR A 68 -4.99 2.32 15.80
CA TYR A 68 -4.02 1.23 15.84
C TYR A 68 -2.59 1.76 15.66
N ARG A 69 -1.65 1.19 16.41
CA ARG A 69 -0.24 1.52 16.36
C ARG A 69 0.58 0.32 15.93
N PHE A 70 1.53 0.57 15.02
CA PHE A 70 2.40 -0.44 14.40
C PHE A 70 3.85 0.04 14.40
N SER A 71 4.82 -0.85 14.20
CA SER A 71 6.22 -0.46 14.09
C SER A 71 6.47 0.38 12.82
N ASN A 72 7.45 1.28 12.88
CA ASN A 72 7.74 2.19 11.77
C ASN A 72 8.06 1.45 10.46
N ALA A 73 8.79 0.33 10.53
CA ALA A 73 9.13 -0.47 9.36
C ALA A 73 7.89 -1.10 8.69
N ILE A 74 6.92 -1.58 9.49
CA ILE A 74 5.66 -2.14 8.98
C ILE A 74 4.80 -1.03 8.36
N LEU A 75 4.76 0.15 8.98
CA LEU A 75 4.08 1.33 8.43
C LEU A 75 4.70 1.75 7.09
N GLU A 76 6.03 1.82 6.99
CA GLU A 76 6.73 2.18 5.76
C GLU A 76 6.44 1.20 4.62
N ALA A 77 6.48 -0.10 4.93
CA ALA A 77 6.22 -1.17 3.97
C ALA A 77 4.80 -1.14 3.39
N ILE A 78 3.82 -0.63 4.13
CA ILE A 78 2.43 -0.56 3.66
C ILE A 78 2.04 0.84 3.17
N PHE A 79 2.51 1.91 3.79
CA PHE A 79 2.05 3.25 3.47
C PHE A 79 2.24 3.60 1.99
N THR A 80 3.39 3.21 1.42
CA THR A 80 3.73 3.46 0.01
C THR A 80 3.36 2.33 -0.94
N THR A 81 2.80 1.24 -0.41
CA THR A 81 2.41 0.06 -1.17
C THR A 81 0.90 -0.04 -1.27
N VAL A 82 0.36 -0.55 -2.37
CA VAL A 82 -1.07 -0.84 -2.49
C VAL A 82 -1.26 -2.34 -2.63
N ILE A 83 -2.13 -2.91 -1.79
CA ILE A 83 -2.53 -4.31 -1.89
C ILE A 83 -3.62 -4.43 -2.94
N VAL A 84 -3.36 -5.24 -3.97
CA VAL A 84 -4.31 -5.52 -5.05
C VAL A 84 -4.62 -7.01 -5.11
N SER A 85 -5.84 -7.35 -5.50
CA SER A 85 -6.23 -8.71 -5.86
C SER A 85 -5.48 -9.19 -7.12
N ALA A 86 -5.46 -10.50 -7.35
CA ALA A 86 -4.90 -11.07 -8.58
C ALA A 86 -5.59 -10.50 -9.83
N HIS A 87 -6.91 -10.27 -9.76
CA HIS A 87 -7.66 -9.68 -10.85
C HIS A 87 -7.24 -8.23 -11.14
N GLU A 88 -7.19 -7.37 -10.11
CA GLU A 88 -6.75 -5.98 -10.25
C GLU A 88 -5.32 -5.89 -10.77
N ARG A 89 -4.41 -6.73 -10.26
CA ARG A 89 -3.04 -6.86 -10.78
C ARG A 89 -3.05 -7.18 -12.27
N ASP A 90 -3.80 -8.18 -12.70
CA ASP A 90 -3.81 -8.62 -14.10
C ASP A 90 -4.44 -7.57 -15.03
N VAL A 91 -5.40 -6.78 -14.54
CA VAL A 91 -5.94 -5.63 -15.27
C VAL A 91 -4.89 -4.53 -15.41
N ILE A 92 -4.20 -4.18 -14.32
CA ILE A 92 -3.12 -3.17 -14.33
C ILE A 92 -1.99 -3.58 -15.27
N LEU A 93 -1.50 -4.82 -15.16
CA LEU A 93 -0.40 -5.32 -16.00
C LEU A 93 -0.76 -5.35 -17.49
N ARG A 94 -2.02 -5.70 -17.82
CA ARG A 94 -2.49 -5.65 -19.21
C ARG A 94 -2.52 -4.24 -19.76
N GLY A 95 -3.09 -3.28 -19.04
CA GLY A 95 -3.13 -1.88 -19.48
C GLY A 95 -1.77 -1.18 -19.48
N MET A 96 -0.76 -1.74 -18.80
CA MET A 96 0.63 -1.25 -18.83
C MET A 96 1.49 -1.90 -19.93
N SER A 97 0.96 -2.86 -20.68
CA SER A 97 1.68 -3.52 -21.77
C SER A 97 1.94 -2.55 -22.92
N GLU A 98 3.08 -2.68 -23.61
CA GLU A 98 3.40 -1.87 -24.81
C GLU A 98 2.36 -2.04 -25.94
N PHE A 99 1.59 -3.12 -25.90
CA PHE A 99 0.56 -3.46 -26.89
C PHE A 99 -0.86 -3.40 -26.31
N ALA A 100 -1.06 -2.69 -25.20
CA ALA A 100 -2.37 -2.54 -24.60
C ALA A 100 -3.35 -1.87 -25.57
N THR A 101 -4.58 -2.37 -25.61
CA THR A 101 -5.67 -1.67 -26.29
C THR A 101 -6.11 -0.46 -25.48
N VAL A 102 -6.74 0.53 -26.13
CA VAL A 102 -7.30 1.70 -25.44
C VAL A 102 -8.26 1.29 -24.32
N ASP A 103 -9.07 0.25 -24.52
CA ASP A 103 -9.99 -0.25 -23.51
C ASP A 103 -9.26 -0.84 -22.30
N GLU A 104 -8.12 -1.51 -22.50
CA GLU A 104 -7.28 -2.05 -21.43
C GLU A 104 -6.54 -0.95 -20.66
N GLU A 105 -6.07 0.09 -21.35
CA GLU A 105 -5.49 1.28 -20.71
C GLU A 105 -6.52 1.98 -19.82
N VAL A 106 -7.75 2.19 -20.33
CA VAL A 106 -8.84 2.81 -19.58
C VAL A 106 -9.24 1.95 -18.37
N ALA A 107 -9.32 0.63 -18.53
CA ALA A 107 -9.61 -0.29 -17.44
C ALA A 107 -8.53 -0.23 -16.35
N ALA A 108 -7.25 -0.21 -16.72
CA ALA A 108 -6.14 -0.07 -15.77
C ALA A 108 -6.19 1.29 -15.06
N LEU A 109 -6.39 2.39 -15.79
CA LEU A 109 -6.51 3.73 -15.21
C LEU A 109 -7.66 3.83 -14.20
N LYS A 110 -8.80 3.19 -14.49
CA LYS A 110 -9.94 3.14 -13.58
C LYS A 110 -9.58 2.44 -12.27
N VAL A 111 -8.98 1.23 -12.35
CA VAL A 111 -8.55 0.48 -11.16
C VAL A 111 -7.50 1.27 -10.38
N MET A 112 -6.51 1.87 -11.04
CA MET A 112 -5.48 2.68 -10.37
C MET A 112 -6.06 3.91 -9.68
N SER A 113 -7.03 4.58 -10.30
CA SER A 113 -7.75 5.72 -9.73
C SER A 113 -8.56 5.33 -8.48
N GLU A 114 -9.27 4.20 -8.53
CA GLU A 114 -9.99 3.63 -7.38
C GLU A 114 -9.05 3.26 -6.23
N LEU A 115 -7.85 2.78 -6.57
CA LEU A 115 -6.76 2.49 -5.63
C LEU A 115 -5.99 3.74 -5.17
N MET A 116 -6.33 4.92 -5.71
CA MET A 116 -5.68 6.21 -5.42
C MET A 116 -4.17 6.18 -5.69
N ILE A 117 -3.77 5.40 -6.68
CA ILE A 117 -2.43 5.30 -7.24
C ILE A 117 -2.33 6.37 -8.34
N GLU A 118 -1.35 7.28 -8.26
CA GLU A 118 -1.11 8.18 -9.40
C GLU A 118 -0.77 7.33 -10.64
N PRO A 119 -1.51 7.48 -11.75
CA PRO A 119 -1.22 6.71 -12.95
C PRO A 119 0.19 7.06 -13.44
N PRO A 120 1.00 6.08 -13.84
CA PRO A 120 2.34 6.35 -14.34
C PRO A 120 2.28 7.31 -15.53
N LYS A 121 3.20 8.28 -15.57
CA LYS A 121 3.25 9.38 -16.54
C LYS A 121 3.27 8.97 -18.02
N TYR A 122 3.40 7.68 -18.35
CA TYR A 122 3.33 7.18 -19.73
C TYR A 122 1.90 6.83 -20.19
N LEU A 123 0.94 6.71 -19.26
CA LEU A 123 -0.49 6.52 -19.58
C LEU A 123 -1.23 7.86 -19.77
N SER A 124 -0.58 8.98 -19.46
CA SER A 124 -1.08 10.34 -19.71
C SER A 124 -0.44 10.90 -20.98
N LYS A 125 -0.90 10.43 -22.14
CA LYS A 125 -0.73 11.15 -23.41
C LYS A 125 -1.95 12.01 -23.71
#